data_AF-A0A7C4TGG5-F1
#
_entry.id   AF-A0A7C4TGG5-F1
#
_cell.length_a   1.000
_cell.length_b   1.000
_cell.length_c   1.000
_cell.angle_alpha   90.00
_cell.angle_beta   90.00
_cell.angle_gamma   90.00
#
_symmetry.space_group_name_H-M   'P 1'
#
loop_
_entity.id
_entity.type
_entity.pdbx_description
1 polymer ?
#
loop_
_entity_poly.entity_id
_entity_poly.type
_entity_poly.pdbx_seq_one_letter_code
_entity_poly.pdbx_strand_id
1 'polypeptide(L)'
;MKNLLKPLFLIAAFLIVPKISPAQEQVYVGVYLNQITSISLKDNQFTADFYIWFRWKDKNINPLESFDFSLSSYPLLNPLFL
;
A
#
# COMPACT_ATOMS: atom_id res chain seq x y z
N MET A 1 23.22 26.26 50.65
CA MET A 1 23.37 25.07 49.79
C MET A 1 22.11 24.91 48.95
N LYS A 2 22.07 25.53 47.78
CA LYS A 2 21.01 25.37 46.76
C LYS A 2 21.75 25.16 45.44
N ASN A 3 21.29 24.24 44.60
CA ASN A 3 21.72 23.97 43.21
C ASN A 3 22.37 22.60 42.91
N LEU A 4 22.05 21.55 43.68
CA LEU A 4 22.48 20.18 43.33
C LEU A 4 21.39 19.33 42.63
N LEU A 5 20.42 19.97 41.96
CA LEU A 5 19.28 19.30 41.32
C LEU A 5 19.12 19.64 39.83
N LYS A 6 20.19 20.14 39.18
CA LYS A 6 20.16 20.54 37.76
C LYS A 6 20.86 19.61 36.75
N PRO A 7 21.64 18.57 37.10
CA PRO A 7 22.22 17.71 36.06
C PRO A 7 21.25 16.60 35.61
N LEU A 8 20.23 16.26 36.40
CA LEU A 8 19.32 15.15 36.06
C LEU A 8 18.35 15.50 34.92
N PHE A 9 18.04 16.77 34.72
CA PHE A 9 17.10 17.22 33.68
C PHE A 9 17.69 17.19 32.26
N LEU A 10 19.01 17.13 32.12
CA LEU A 10 19.68 17.15 30.81
C LEU A 10 19.76 15.77 30.14
N ILE A 11 19.65 14.67 30.90
CA ILE A 11 19.70 13.30 30.34
C ILE A 11 18.32 12.86 29.83
N ALA A 12 17.24 13.30 30.48
CA ALA A 12 15.87 12.93 30.10
C ALA A 12 15.41 13.53 28.76
N ALA A 13 16.02 14.63 28.30
CA ALA A 13 15.67 15.28 27.04
C ALA A 13 16.21 14.55 25.78
N PHE A 14 17.13 13.60 25.94
CA PHE A 14 17.70 12.85 24.81
C PHE A 14 16.90 11.58 24.45
N LEU A 15 15.92 11.18 25.27
CA LEU A 15 15.16 9.94 25.08
C LEU A 15 13.84 10.12 24.31
N ILE A 16 13.47 11.34 23.94
CA ILE A 16 12.26 11.62 23.15
C ILE A 16 12.69 12.16 21.78
N VAL A 17 13.37 11.33 21.01
CA VAL A 17 13.45 11.56 19.55
C VAL A 17 12.07 11.22 19.01
N PRO A 18 11.30 12.17 18.44
CA PRO A 18 10.09 11.79 17.73
C PRO A 18 10.51 10.84 16.62
N LYS A 19 10.08 9.57 16.71
CA LYS A 19 10.18 8.64 15.61
C LYS A 19 9.26 9.19 14.53
N ILE A 20 9.81 10.00 13.64
CA ILE A 20 9.20 10.29 12.34
C ILE A 20 9.19 8.93 11.64
N SER A 21 8.10 8.19 11.85
CA SER A 21 7.79 7.06 10.99
C SER A 21 7.78 7.62 9.58
N PRO A 22 8.57 7.07 8.65
CA PRO A 22 8.48 7.52 7.26
C PRO A 22 7.00 7.45 6.89
N ALA A 23 6.45 8.59 6.45
CA ALA A 23 5.07 8.63 6.01
C ALA A 23 4.90 7.49 5.01
N GLN A 24 3.93 6.60 5.23
CA GLN A 24 3.64 5.50 4.32
C GLN A 24 3.56 6.07 2.91
N GLU A 25 4.47 5.67 2.02
CA GLU A 25 4.47 6.19 0.65
C GLU A 25 3.14 5.83 0.00
N GLN A 26 2.50 6.84 -0.59
CA GLN A 26 1.22 6.68 -1.26
C GLN A 26 1.43 6.49 -2.75
N VAL A 27 1.08 5.30 -3.25
CA VAL A 27 0.99 5.02 -4.68
C VAL A 27 -0.46 5.19 -5.11
N TYR A 28 -0.70 6.09 -6.06
CA TYR A 28 -2.01 6.25 -6.68
C TYR A 28 -2.09 5.34 -7.91
N VAL A 29 -3.09 4.47 -7.95
CA VAL A 29 -3.36 3.58 -9.09
C VAL A 29 -4.58 4.10 -9.85
N GLY A 30 -4.41 4.30 -11.16
CA GLY A 30 -5.50 4.68 -12.06
C GLY A 30 -5.80 3.59 -13.07
N VAL A 31 -7.08 3.49 -13.46
CA VAL A 31 -7.54 2.57 -14.51
C VAL A 31 -8.41 3.36 -15.48
N TYR A 32 -8.19 3.16 -16.77
CA TYR A 32 -9.02 3.71 -17.84
C TYR A 32 -9.56 2.57 -18.68
N LEU A 33 -10.86 2.30 -18.57
CA LEU A 33 -11.55 1.30 -19.35
C LEU A 33 -11.86 1.85 -20.74
N ASN A 34 -11.28 1.24 -21.77
CA ASN A 34 -11.51 1.64 -23.15
C ASN A 34 -12.81 1.02 -23.68
N GLN A 35 -12.94 -0.31 -23.57
CA GLN A 35 -14.14 -1.02 -24.03
C GLN A 35 -14.31 -2.38 -23.33
N ILE A 36 -15.55 -2.86 -23.29
CA ILE A 36 -15.90 -4.25 -22.96
C ILE A 36 -16.33 -4.91 -24.26
N THR A 37 -15.62 -5.96 -24.68
CA THR A 37 -15.84 -6.60 -25.98
C THR A 37 -16.78 -7.79 -25.90
N SER A 38 -16.91 -8.42 -24.73
CA SER A 38 -17.81 -9.55 -24.52
C SER A 38 -18.24 -9.66 -23.06
N ILE A 39 -19.45 -10.21 -22.85
CA ILE A 39 -20.01 -10.53 -21.54
C ILE A 39 -20.70 -11.89 -21.64
N SER A 40 -20.30 -12.85 -20.80
CA SER A 40 -21.02 -14.11 -20.58
C SER A 40 -21.63 -14.09 -19.18
N LEU A 41 -22.97 -13.99 -19.12
CA LEU A 41 -23.71 -14.07 -17.86
C LEU A 41 -23.69 -15.50 -17.29
N LYS A 42 -23.66 -16.51 -18.17
CA LYS A 42 -23.59 -17.92 -17.78
C LYS A 42 -22.30 -18.22 -17.02
N ASP A 43 -21.18 -17.68 -17.50
CA ASP A 43 -19.84 -17.97 -16.97
C ASP A 43 -19.32 -16.87 -16.03
N ASN A 44 -20.14 -15.82 -15.79
CA ASN A 44 -19.81 -14.62 -15.01
C ASN A 44 -18.47 -13.99 -15.40
N GLN A 45 -18.25 -13.85 -16.70
CA GLN A 45 -17.00 -13.36 -17.27
C GLN A 45 -17.26 -12.24 -18.28
N PHE A 46 -16.30 -11.34 -18.39
CA PHE A 46 -16.29 -10.31 -19.41
C PHE A 46 -14.85 -10.10 -19.91
N THR A 47 -14.74 -9.64 -21.15
CA THR A 47 -13.46 -9.25 -21.74
C THR A 47 -13.41 -7.73 -21.84
N ALA A 48 -12.34 -7.12 -21.32
CA ALA A 48 -12.17 -5.68 -21.29
C ALA A 48 -10.79 -5.26 -21.79
N ASP A 49 -10.76 -4.19 -22.59
CA ASP A 49 -9.55 -3.49 -22.97
C ASP A 49 -9.42 -2.25 -22.08
N PHE A 50 -8.32 -2.12 -21.35
CA PHE A 50 -8.10 -1.00 -20.42
C PHE A 50 -6.61 -0.69 -20.26
N TYR A 51 -6.34 0.49 -19.71
CA TYR A 51 -5.00 0.93 -19.31
C TYR A 51 -4.93 1.06 -17.79
N ILE A 52 -3.78 0.71 -17.21
CA ILE A 52 -3.44 0.93 -15.80
C ILE A 52 -2.21 1.82 -15.75
N TRP A 53 -2.18 2.76 -14.81
CA TRP A 53 -0.98 3.55 -14.52
C TRP A 53 -0.81 3.78 -13.02
N PHE A 54 0.43 4.05 -12.64
CA PHE A 54 0.83 4.34 -11.27
C PHE A 54 1.38 5.76 -11.19
N ARG A 55 1.04 6.47 -10.12
CA ARG A 55 1.60 7.78 -9.80
C ARG A 55 2.11 7.76 -8.36
N TRP A 56 3.41 7.99 -8.20
CA TRP A 56 4.11 7.94 -6.92
C TRP A 56 5.21 9.02 -6.86
N LYS A 57 5.78 9.28 -5.68
CA LYS A 57 6.82 10.31 -5.50
C LYS A 57 8.18 9.74 -5.12
N ASP A 58 8.20 8.68 -4.31
CA ASP A 58 9.44 8.06 -3.87
C ASP A 58 10.14 7.30 -5.00
N LYS A 59 11.34 7.76 -5.38
CA LYS A 59 12.16 7.15 -6.43
C LYS A 59 12.72 5.79 -6.04
N ASN A 60 12.74 5.45 -4.75
CA ASN A 60 13.21 4.16 -4.25
C ASN A 60 12.14 3.06 -4.35
N ILE A 61 10.91 3.43 -4.70
CA ILE A 61 9.79 2.51 -4.89
C ILE A 61 9.48 2.42 -6.38
N ASN A 62 9.41 1.20 -6.89
CA ASN A 62 8.90 0.92 -8.22
C ASN A 62 7.63 0.07 -8.10
N PRO A 63 6.43 0.67 -8.28
CA PRO A 63 5.17 -0.07 -8.15
C PRO A 63 5.07 -1.25 -9.12
N LEU A 64 5.75 -1.18 -10.28
CA LEU A 64 5.72 -2.24 -11.29
C LEU A 64 6.44 -3.53 -10.85
N GLU A 65 7.33 -3.45 -9.86
CA GLU A 65 8.05 -4.63 -9.34
C GLU A 65 7.23 -5.41 -8.29
N SER A 66 6.25 -4.78 -7.68
CA SER A 66 5.44 -5.36 -6.59
C SER A 66 3.97 -5.54 -6.95
N PHE A 67 3.50 -4.87 -8.01
CA PHE A 67 2.12 -4.99 -8.45
C PHE A 67 1.90 -6.34 -9.13
N ASP A 68 1.07 -7.16 -8.50
CA ASP A 68 0.53 -8.38 -9.09
C ASP A 68 -0.92 -8.15 -9.52
N PHE A 69 -1.20 -8.47 -10.78
CA PHE A 69 -2.50 -8.31 -11.40
C PHE A 69 -3.09 -9.67 -11.76
N SER A 70 -3.60 -10.36 -10.74
CA SER A 70 -4.35 -11.60 -10.95
C SER A 70 -5.80 -11.29 -11.30
N LEU A 71 -6.11 -11.27 -12.60
CA LEU A 71 -7.49 -11.28 -13.11
C LEU A 71 -8.12 -12.68 -13.10
N SER A 72 -7.37 -13.73 -12.80
CA SER A 72 -7.95 -15.06 -12.70
C SER A 72 -8.63 -15.21 -11.36
N SER A 73 -9.97 -15.24 -11.41
CA SER A 73 -10.88 -16.01 -10.55
C SER A 73 -10.35 -16.29 -9.14
N TYR A 74 -11.02 -15.70 -8.14
CA TYR A 74 -10.97 -16.17 -6.75
C TYR A 74 -10.78 -17.70 -6.73
N PRO A 75 -9.64 -18.22 -6.22
CA PRO A 75 -9.62 -19.63 -5.89
C PRO A 75 -10.71 -19.80 -4.84
N LEU A 76 -11.75 -20.58 -5.17
CA LEU A 76 -12.66 -21.13 -4.20
C LEU A 76 -11.86 -22.10 -3.32
N LEU A 77 -11.01 -21.57 -2.44
CA LEU A 77 -10.22 -22.33 -1.49
C LEU A 77 -10.32 -21.66 -0.14
N ASN A 78 -11.46 -21.93 0.51
CA ASN A 78 -11.41 -22.19 1.94
C ASN A 78 -12.22 -23.45 2.26
N PRO A 79 -11.63 -24.65 2.21
CA PRO A 79 -12.28 -25.85 2.70
C PRO A 79 -12.14 -26.05 4.23
N LEU A 80 -11.67 -25.06 5.00
CA LEU A 80 -11.50 -25.23 6.46
C LEU A 80 -12.80 -25.05 7.29
N PHE A 81 -13.96 -25.33 6.71
CA PHE A 81 -15.24 -25.40 7.42
C PHE A 81 -16.02 -26.70 7.10
N LEU A 82 -15.34 -27.86 7.20
CA LEU A 82 -15.97 -29.16 7.37
C LEU A 82 -15.48 -29.80 8.67
#